data_AF-A0A3C1UT35-F1
#
_entry.id   AF-A0A3C1UT35-F1
#
_cell.length_a   1.000
_cell.length_b   1.000
_cell.length_c   1.000
_cell.angle_alpha   90.00
_cell.angle_beta   90.00
_cell.angle_gamma   90.00
#
_symmetry.space_group_name_H-M   'P 1'
#
loop_
_entity.id
_entity.type
_entity.pdbx_description
1 polymer ?
#
loop_
_entity_poly.entity_id
_entity_poly.type
_entity_poly.pdbx_seq_one_letter_code
_entity_poly.pdbx_strand_id
1 'polypeptide(L)' 'LKTVTGVSTASIAKLGKGENITTAVLIKICEGLQCDLTDIMELVDDENAVSPEKGTVEGIE' A
#
# COMPACT_ATOMS: atom_id res chain seq x y z
N LEU A 1 2.01 2.94 -13.21
CA LEU A 1 2.85 2.35 -12.14
C LEU A 1 4.23 1.92 -12.66
N LYS A 2 4.36 0.84 -13.45
CA LYS A 2 5.67 0.34 -13.98
C LYS A 2 6.59 1.44 -14.53
N THR A 3 6.05 2.36 -15.31
CA THR A 3 6.81 3.42 -15.99
C THR A 3 7.40 4.46 -15.06
N VAL A 4 6.72 4.78 -13.95
CA VAL A 4 7.14 5.84 -13.01
C VAL A 4 7.89 5.28 -11.81
N THR A 5 7.65 4.03 -11.43
CA THR A 5 8.26 3.40 -10.24
C THR A 5 9.41 2.44 -10.57
N GLY A 6 9.55 2.02 -11.83
CA GLY A 6 10.51 0.99 -12.24
C GLY A 6 10.26 -0.41 -11.64
N VAL A 7 9.10 -0.61 -10.99
CA VAL A 7 8.73 -1.88 -10.37
C VAL A 7 8.39 -2.92 -11.43
N SER A 8 8.81 -4.17 -11.21
CA SER A 8 8.59 -5.27 -12.15
C SER A 8 7.10 -5.55 -12.37
N THR A 9 6.74 -6.05 -13.55
CA THR A 9 5.36 -6.48 -13.84
C THR A 9 4.89 -7.59 -12.89
N ALA A 10 5.80 -8.48 -12.47
CA ALA A 10 5.51 -9.52 -11.50
C ALA A 10 5.14 -8.93 -10.12
N SER A 11 5.91 -7.97 -9.64
CA SER A 11 5.63 -7.26 -8.37
C SER A 11 4.29 -6.51 -8.39
N ILE A 12 3.94 -5.90 -9.53
CA ILE A 12 2.63 -5.24 -9.71
C ILE A 12 1.49 -6.28 -9.70
N ALA A 13 1.70 -7.44 -10.33
CA ALA A 13 0.71 -8.52 -10.30
C ALA A 13 0.48 -9.07 -8.89
N LYS A 14 1.53 -9.15 -8.05
CA LYS A 14 1.41 -9.56 -6.64
C LYS A 14 0.55 -8.57 -5.84
N LEU A 15 0.82 -7.27 -5.99
CA LEU A 15 0.01 -6.21 -5.36
C LEU A 15 -1.47 -6.33 -5.73
N GLY A 16 -1.77 -6.54 -7.02
CA GLY A 16 -3.15 -6.71 -7.48
C GLY A 16 -3.87 -7.97 -6.96
N LYS A 17 -3.12 -8.96 -6.44
CA LYS A 17 -3.65 -10.19 -5.85
C LYS A 17 -3.65 -10.19 -4.31
N GLY A 18 -3.15 -9.13 -3.69
CA GLY A 18 -2.94 -9.10 -2.23
C GLY A 18 -1.85 -10.07 -1.76
N GLU A 19 -0.93 -10.46 -2.64
CA GLU A 19 0.22 -11.30 -2.27
C GLU A 19 1.30 -10.48 -1.56
N ASN A 20 2.10 -11.16 -0.72
CA ASN A 20 3.21 -10.55 0.01
C ASN A 20 4.22 -9.84 -0.91
N ILE A 21 4.65 -8.67 -0.46
CA ILE A 21 5.67 -7.86 -1.12
C ILE A 21 6.68 -7.31 -0.12
N THR A 22 7.86 -6.90 -0.60
CA THR A 22 8.88 -6.31 0.25
C THR A 22 8.66 -4.80 0.38
N THR A 23 9.05 -4.23 1.53
CA THR A 23 8.97 -2.78 1.79
C THR A 23 9.79 -1.96 0.78
N ALA A 24 10.88 -2.53 0.23
CA ALA A 24 11.67 -1.86 -0.82
C ALA A 24 10.85 -1.59 -2.10
N VAL A 25 9.88 -2.45 -2.43
CA VAL A 25 8.99 -2.18 -3.57
C VAL A 25 7.97 -1.09 -3.22
N LEU A 26 7.46 -1.07 -1.99
CA LEU A 26 6.56 -0.02 -1.51
C LEU A 26 7.24 1.36 -1.53
N ILE A 27 8.50 1.44 -1.12
CA ILE A 27 9.31 2.67 -1.18
C ILE A 27 9.44 3.17 -2.63
N LYS A 28 9.76 2.29 -3.59
CA LYS A 28 9.83 2.68 -5.02
C LYS A 28 8.50 3.18 -5.57
N ILE A 29 7.39 2.69 -5.04
CA ILE A 29 6.06 3.17 -5.41
C ILE A 29 5.86 4.58 -4.86
N CYS A 30 6.16 4.80 -3.58
CA CYS A 30 6.09 6.12 -2.94
C CYS A 30 6.95 7.15 -3.68
N GLU A 31 8.21 6.82 -3.99
CA GLU A 31 9.13 7.68 -4.74
C GLU A 31 8.59 8.01 -6.14
N GLY A 32 8.09 7.00 -6.87
CA GLY A 32 7.58 7.18 -8.23
C GLY A 32 6.22 7.89 -8.31
N LEU A 33 5.45 7.90 -7.22
CA LEU A 33 4.18 8.63 -7.10
C LEU A 33 4.31 9.95 -6.34
N GLN A 34 5.47 10.22 -5.74
CA GLN A 34 5.75 11.39 -4.91
C GLN A 34 4.75 11.52 -3.74
N CYS A 35 4.49 10.40 -3.06
CA CYS A 35 3.60 10.31 -1.90
C CYS A 35 4.30 9.64 -0.72
N ASP A 36 3.72 9.74 0.47
CA ASP A 36 4.16 9.00 1.65
C ASP A 36 3.49 7.62 1.70
N LEU A 37 4.07 6.70 2.48
CA LEU A 37 3.55 5.33 2.59
C LEU A 37 2.12 5.32 3.16
N THR A 38 1.84 6.24 4.09
CA THR A 38 0.53 6.43 4.73
C THR A 38 -0.55 6.94 3.78
N ASP A 39 -0.18 7.49 2.62
CA ASP A 39 -1.16 7.95 1.62
C ASP A 39 -1.79 6.80 0.83
N ILE A 40 -1.14 5.63 0.81
CA ILE A 40 -1.54 4.48 -0.02
C ILE A 40 -1.81 3.21 0.77
N MET A 41 -1.42 3.14 2.04
CA MET A 41 -1.66 1.98 2.90
C MET A 41 -1.81 2.34 4.37
N GLU A 42 -2.58 1.51 5.06
CA GLU A 42 -2.83 1.56 6.49
C GLU A 42 -2.67 0.15 7.07
N LEU A 43 -2.20 0.07 8.31
CA LEU A 43 -2.22 -1.17 9.07
C LEU A 43 -3.61 -1.34 9.66
N VAL A 44 -4.28 -2.44 9.30
CA VAL A 44 -5.60 -2.79 9.84
C VAL A 44 -5.47 -4.01 10.73
N ASP A 45 -6.13 -3.98 11.88
CA ASP A 45 -6.32 -5.18 12.70
C ASP A 45 -7.34 -6.10 12.03
N ASP A 46 -7.23 -7.43 12.25
CA ASP A 46 -8.11 -8.42 11.61
C ASP A 46 -9.60 -8.19 11.92
N GLU A 47 -9.91 -7.56 13.06
CA GLU A 47 -11.25 -7.16 13.47
C GLU A 47 -11.76 -5.89 12.77
N ASN A 48 -10.86 -5.07 12.22
CA ASN A 48 -11.16 -3.86 11.45
C ASN A 48 -10.96 -4.07 9.93
N ALA A 49 -10.84 -5.31 9.46
CA ALA A 49 -10.91 -5.68 8.04
C ALA A 49 -12.36 -5.53 7.51
N VAL A 50 -12.96 -4.36 7.70
CA VAL A 50 -14.27 -3.99 7.18
C VAL A 50 -14.11 -3.43 5.77
N SER A 51 -15.06 -3.79 4.91
CA SER A 51 -15.21 -3.32 3.53
C SER A 51 -15.04 -1.79 3.42
N PRO A 52 -14.57 -1.23 2.28
CA PRO A 52 -13.86 0.06 2.13
C PRO A 52 -14.66 1.36 2.43
N GLU A 53 -15.59 1.34 3.37
CA GLU A 53 -16.52 2.42 3.67
C GLU A 53 -16.51 2.80 5.15
N LYS A 54 -15.38 3.32 5.67
CA LYS A 54 -15.32 4.43 6.63
C LYS A 54 -13.90 4.61 7.18
N GLY A 55 -13.32 5.77 6.92
CA GLY A 55 -12.24 6.28 7.75
C GLY A 55 -12.76 6.57 9.16
N THR A 56 -12.17 5.93 10.15
CA THR A 56 -12.29 6.33 11.56
C THR A 56 -10.91 6.13 12.19
N VAL A 57 -10.15 7.22 12.25
CA VAL A 57 -9.01 7.31 13.18
C VAL A 57 -9.59 7.65 14.54
N GLU A 58 -9.79 6.64 15.40
CA GLU A 58 -9.93 6.89 16.84
C GLU A 58 -8.57 6.68 17.50
N GLY A 59 -8.22 7.66 18.34
CA GLY A 59 -6.86 7.98 18.71
C GLY A 59 -6.17 6.92 19.55
N ILE A 60 -4.85 7.00 19.48
CA ILE A 60 -3.98 6.56 20.56
C ILE A 60 -2.87 7.62 20.65
N GLU A 61 -2.81 8.28 21.80
CA GLU A 61 -1.75 9.21 22.21
C GLU A 61 -0.35 8.58 22.14
#